data_AF-A0A5B6WAP1-F1
#
_entry.id   AF-A0A5B6WAP1-F1
#
_cell.length_a   1.000
_cell.length_b   1.000
_cell.length_c   1.000
_cell.angle_alpha   90.00
_cell.angle_beta   90.00
_cell.angle_gamma   90.00
#
_symmetry.space_group_name_H-M   'P 1'
#
loop_
_entity.id
_entity.type
_entity.pdbx_description
1 polymer ?
#
loop_
_entity_poly.entity_id
_entity_poly.type
_entity_poly.pdbx_seq_one_letter_code
_entity_poly.pdbx_strand_id
1 'polypeptide(L)'
;MGSPTYRNQGWSSVFRQRLLGNTFHYLLHGCHHKHPLDGLRLVFPPAATAILCAPVWTMFKLLSSPSTAPALFGGGLLGYVTYDCTHYYLHHGKPSKGYGQILKRYHLNHHFKVQNKGFGITSSIWDHVFGTFPATQVRDISR
;
A
#
# COMPACT_ATOMS: atom_id res chain seq x y z
N MET A 1 -24.98 -50.86 -18.09
CA MET A 1 -24.93 -50.17 -16.79
C MET A 1 -23.84 -49.12 -16.87
N GLY A 2 -24.21 -47.85 -16.99
CA GLY A 2 -23.26 -46.74 -17.09
C GLY A 2 -22.92 -46.19 -15.70
N SER A 3 -21.63 -46.10 -15.39
CA SER A 3 -21.13 -45.49 -14.15
C SER A 3 -21.20 -43.96 -14.25
N PRO A 4 -21.73 -43.23 -13.25
CA PRO A 4 -21.67 -41.78 -13.24
C PRO A 4 -20.33 -41.32 -12.66
N THR A 5 -19.55 -40.60 -13.48
CA THR A 5 -18.37 -39.84 -13.02
C THR A 5 -18.83 -38.57 -12.31
N TYR A 6 -18.68 -38.51 -10.99
CA TYR A 6 -18.85 -37.26 -10.23
C TYR A 6 -17.58 -36.40 -10.33
N ARG A 7 -17.67 -35.31 -11.09
CA ARG A 7 -16.59 -34.33 -11.29
C ARG A 7 -16.56 -33.35 -10.11
N ASN A 8 -15.58 -33.47 -9.23
CA ASN A 8 -15.30 -32.53 -8.13
C ASN A 8 -14.76 -31.19 -8.67
N GLN A 9 -15.64 -30.23 -9.00
CA GLN A 9 -15.21 -28.89 -9.48
C GLN A 9 -15.46 -27.73 -8.49
N GLY A 10 -16.06 -27.97 -7.32
CA GLY A 10 -16.46 -26.90 -6.39
C GLY A 10 -15.41 -26.48 -5.34
N TRP A 11 -14.53 -27.39 -4.90
CA TRP A 11 -13.70 -27.15 -3.72
C TRP A 11 -12.34 -26.51 -4.04
N SER A 12 -11.75 -26.82 -5.19
CA SER A 12 -10.45 -26.27 -5.59
C SER A 12 -10.48 -24.77 -5.83
N SER A 13 -11.62 -24.20 -6.22
CA SER A 13 -11.76 -22.76 -6.51
C SER A 13 -11.74 -21.92 -5.24
N VAL A 14 -12.43 -22.36 -4.17
CA VAL A 14 -12.49 -21.64 -2.88
C VAL A 14 -11.13 -21.65 -2.16
N PHE A 15 -10.43 -22.79 -2.14
CA PHE A 15 -9.08 -22.88 -1.60
C PHE A 15 -8.06 -22.10 -2.44
N ARG A 16 -8.20 -22.13 -3.77
CA ARG A 16 -7.37 -21.33 -4.70
C ARG A 16 -7.64 -19.83 -4.56
N GLN A 17 -8.87 -19.39 -4.33
CA GLN A 17 -9.20 -17.98 -4.10
C GLN A 17 -8.56 -17.44 -2.82
N ARG A 18 -8.55 -18.22 -1.73
CA ARG A 18 -7.82 -17.86 -0.50
C ARG A 18 -6.31 -17.80 -0.73
N LEU A 19 -5.76 -18.76 -1.48
CA LEU A 19 -4.33 -18.76 -1.79
C LEU A 19 -3.93 -17.58 -2.67
N LEU A 20 -4.65 -17.34 -3.77
CA LEU A 20 -4.39 -16.23 -4.69
C LEU A 20 -4.51 -14.89 -3.98
N GLY A 21 -5.60 -14.67 -3.22
CA GLY A 21 -5.78 -13.43 -2.45
C GLY A 21 -4.63 -13.20 -1.46
N ASN A 22 -4.20 -14.23 -0.73
CA ASN A 22 -3.06 -14.15 0.18
C ASN A 22 -1.75 -13.88 -0.57
N THR A 23 -1.55 -14.49 -1.74
CA THR A 23 -0.38 -14.24 -2.59
C THR A 23 -0.35 -12.81 -3.09
N PHE A 24 -1.46 -12.28 -3.60
CA PHE A 24 -1.54 -10.88 -4.03
C PHE A 24 -1.30 -9.93 -2.86
N HIS A 25 -1.93 -10.16 -1.71
CA HIS A 25 -1.71 -9.35 -0.52
C HIS A 25 -0.22 -9.37 -0.11
N TYR A 26 0.41 -10.55 -0.10
CA TYR A 26 1.83 -10.68 0.21
C TYR A 26 2.71 -9.90 -0.78
N LEU A 27 2.46 -10.02 -2.08
CA LEU A 27 3.26 -9.34 -3.11
C LEU A 27 3.05 -7.83 -3.13
N LEU A 28 1.84 -7.34 -2.88
CA LEU A 28 1.53 -5.91 -2.89
C LEU A 28 2.07 -5.19 -1.67
N HIS A 29 2.00 -5.81 -0.48
CA HIS A 29 2.39 -5.14 0.75
C HIS A 29 2.83 -6.07 1.90
N GLY A 30 2.29 -7.29 1.99
CA GLY A 30 2.58 -8.19 3.11
C GLY A 30 4.06 -8.60 3.21
N CYS A 31 4.78 -8.65 2.09
CA CYS A 31 6.22 -8.89 2.04
C CYS A 31 7.00 -7.80 2.77
N HIS A 32 6.62 -6.54 2.54
CA HIS A 32 7.20 -5.39 3.22
C HIS A 32 6.92 -5.42 4.72
N HIS A 33 5.68 -5.70 5.14
CA HIS A 33 5.35 -5.86 6.56
C HIS A 33 6.13 -6.99 7.25
N LYS A 34 6.39 -8.08 6.53
CA LYS A 34 7.17 -9.22 7.05
C LYS A 34 8.66 -8.91 7.14
N HIS A 35 9.19 -8.08 6.24
CA HIS A 35 10.60 -7.73 6.15
C HIS A 35 10.80 -6.20 6.04
N PRO A 36 10.42 -5.43 7.08
CA PRO A 36 10.32 -3.97 6.98
C PRO A 36 11.68 -3.24 6.87
N LEU A 37 12.80 -3.94 7.08
CA LEU A 37 14.15 -3.39 6.96
C LEU A 37 14.89 -3.90 5.71
N ASP A 38 14.24 -4.71 4.88
CA ASP A 38 14.79 -5.13 3.59
C ASP A 38 14.51 -4.05 2.53
N GLY A 39 15.54 -3.27 2.21
CA GLY A 39 15.44 -2.16 1.25
C GLY A 39 15.05 -2.58 -0.17
N LEU A 40 15.25 -3.86 -0.56
CA LEU A 40 14.88 -4.37 -1.88
C LEU A 40 13.41 -4.79 -1.98
N ARG A 41 12.68 -4.80 -0.86
CA ARG A 41 11.29 -5.29 -0.76
C ARG A 41 10.33 -4.25 -0.22
N LEU A 42 10.66 -2.96 -0.40
CA LEU A 42 9.89 -1.84 0.13
C LEU A 42 9.08 -1.12 -0.95
N VAL A 43 9.76 -0.63 -1.99
CA VAL A 43 9.12 0.13 -3.08
C VAL A 43 8.44 -0.82 -4.05
N PHE A 44 7.36 -0.34 -4.69
CA PHE A 44 6.65 -1.17 -5.64
C PHE A 44 7.48 -1.35 -6.93
N PRO A 45 7.60 -2.56 -7.51
CA PRO A 45 8.45 -2.78 -8.67
C PRO A 45 8.00 -1.93 -9.88
N PRO A 46 8.90 -1.18 -10.54
CA PRO A 46 8.51 -0.28 -11.65
C PRO A 46 7.77 -0.99 -12.79
N ALA A 47 8.12 -2.24 -13.10
CA ALA A 47 7.43 -3.03 -14.11
C ALA A 47 5.97 -3.33 -13.72
N ALA A 48 5.71 -3.62 -12.44
CA ALA A 48 4.35 -3.82 -11.94
C ALA A 48 3.57 -2.50 -11.91
N THR A 49 4.21 -1.39 -11.52
CA THR A 49 3.62 -0.05 -11.60
C THR A 49 3.21 0.31 -13.04
N ALA A 50 4.06 0.02 -14.03
CA ALA A 50 3.77 0.30 -15.43
C ALA A 50 2.50 -0.41 -15.93
N ILE A 51 2.26 -1.65 -15.47
CA ILE A 51 1.01 -2.38 -15.75
C ILE A 51 -0.19 -1.64 -15.14
N LEU A 52 -0.07 -1.13 -13.91
CA LEU A 52 -1.12 -0.36 -13.24
C LEU A 52 -1.34 1.03 -13.87
N CYS A 53 -0.33 1.59 -14.54
CA CYS A 53 -0.48 2.87 -15.24
C CYS A 53 -1.49 2.80 -16.40
N ALA A 54 -1.65 1.66 -17.08
CA ALA A 54 -2.57 1.52 -18.22
C ALA A 54 -4.05 1.78 -17.88
N PRO A 55 -4.64 1.15 -16.83
CA PRO A 55 -6.01 1.46 -16.42
C PRO A 55 -6.14 2.89 -15.85
N VAL A 56 -5.13 3.42 -15.14
CA VAL A 56 -5.15 4.79 -14.59
C VAL A 56 -5.12 5.83 -15.72
N TRP A 57 -4.28 5.63 -16.73
CA TRP A 57 -4.26 6.47 -17.93
C TRP A 57 -5.61 6.45 -18.67
N THR A 58 -6.18 5.26 -18.83
CA THR A 58 -7.50 5.09 -19.44
C THR A 58 -8.57 5.85 -18.65
N MET A 59 -8.57 5.74 -17.33
CA MET A 59 -9.49 6.48 -16.45
C MET A 59 -9.36 8.00 -16.65
N PHE A 60 -8.15 8.56 -16.64
CA PHE A 60 -8.00 10.01 -16.86
C PHE A 60 -8.45 10.47 -18.24
N LYS A 61 -8.20 9.69 -19.29
CA LYS A 61 -8.73 9.99 -20.63
C LYS A 61 -10.25 10.00 -20.69
N LEU A 62 -10.92 9.15 -19.91
CA LEU A 62 -12.37 9.07 -19.88
C LEU A 62 -13.01 10.20 -19.06
N LEU A 63 -12.33 10.66 -18.02
CA LEU A 63 -12.85 11.65 -17.07
C LEU A 63 -12.42 13.09 -17.36
N SER A 64 -11.54 13.32 -18.33
CA SER A 64 -10.99 14.65 -18.61
C SER A 64 -10.75 14.89 -20.10
N SER A 65 -10.49 16.15 -20.46
CA SER A 65 -10.18 16.52 -21.85
C SER A 65 -8.81 15.96 -22.29
N PRO A 66 -8.56 15.83 -23.60
CA PRO A 66 -7.25 15.42 -24.11
C PRO A 66 -6.08 16.32 -23.67
N SER A 67 -6.33 17.60 -23.40
CA SER A 67 -5.32 18.54 -22.91
C SER A 67 -5.07 18.42 -21.40
N THR A 68 -6.07 18.00 -20.62
CA THR A 68 -5.97 17.87 -19.16
C THR A 68 -5.48 16.49 -18.73
N ALA A 69 -5.83 15.43 -19.45
CA ALA A 69 -5.47 14.05 -19.09
C ALA A 69 -3.95 13.84 -18.89
N PRO A 70 -3.04 14.37 -19.73
CA PRO A 70 -1.60 14.27 -19.50
C PRO A 70 -1.14 14.94 -18.21
N ALA A 71 -1.71 16.10 -17.87
CA ALA A 71 -1.36 16.82 -16.64
C ALA A 71 -1.82 16.07 -15.39
N LEU A 72 -3.03 15.50 -15.40
CA LEU A 72 -3.54 14.67 -14.29
C LEU A 72 -2.71 13.40 -14.13
N PHE A 73 -2.39 12.72 -15.23
CA PHE A 73 -1.55 11.52 -15.20
C PHE A 73 -0.14 11.83 -14.72
N GLY A 74 0.51 12.87 -15.25
CA GLY A 74 1.84 13.29 -14.85
C GLY A 74 1.89 13.72 -13.37
N GLY A 75 0.92 14.49 -12.91
CA GLY A 75 0.81 14.87 -11.50
C GLY A 75 0.56 13.68 -10.57
N GLY A 76 -0.33 12.76 -10.97
CA GLY A 76 -0.58 11.52 -10.23
C GLY A 76 0.67 10.63 -10.15
N LEU A 77 1.40 10.48 -11.25
CA LEU A 77 2.65 9.71 -11.29
C LEU A 77 3.74 10.35 -10.42
N LEU A 78 3.88 11.69 -10.47
CA LEU A 78 4.79 12.42 -9.59
C LEU A 78 4.44 12.22 -8.12
N GLY A 79 3.14 12.27 -7.79
CA GLY A 79 2.64 11.98 -6.44
C GLY A 79 2.99 10.57 -5.97
N TYR A 80 2.82 9.57 -6.84
CA TYR A 80 3.22 8.18 -6.57
C TYR A 80 4.73 8.04 -6.34
N VAL A 81 5.58 8.63 -7.18
CA VAL A 81 7.04 8.58 -6.98
C VAL A 81 7.43 9.26 -5.67
N THR A 82 6.81 10.40 -5.36
CA THR A 82 7.03 11.10 -4.09
C THR A 82 6.62 10.23 -2.89
N TYR A 83 5.52 9.51 -3.02
CA TYR A 83 5.07 8.54 -2.02
C TYR A 83 6.11 7.42 -1.79
N ASP A 84 6.58 6.75 -2.85
CA ASP A 84 7.54 5.65 -2.72
C ASP A 84 8.90 6.12 -2.16
N CYS A 85 9.39 7.28 -2.62
CA CYS A 85 10.60 7.89 -2.09
C CYS A 85 10.45 8.27 -0.61
N THR A 86 9.31 8.85 -0.22
CA THR A 86 9.02 9.16 1.18
C THR A 86 9.00 7.89 2.01
N HIS A 87 8.28 6.86 1.55
CA HIS A 87 8.18 5.57 2.21
C HIS A 87 9.57 4.98 2.48
N TYR A 88 10.40 4.93 1.43
CA TYR A 88 11.76 4.42 1.54
C TYR A 88 12.59 5.22 2.56
N TYR A 89 12.48 6.55 2.52
CA TYR A 89 13.16 7.45 3.45
C TYR A 89 12.69 7.27 4.90
N LEU A 90 11.40 7.00 5.15
CA LEU A 90 10.90 6.75 6.50
C LEU A 90 11.49 5.47 7.10
N HIS A 91 11.72 4.43 6.30
CA HIS A 91 12.39 3.21 6.78
C HIS A 91 13.90 3.42 6.98
N HIS A 92 14.59 3.95 5.97
CA HIS A 92 16.05 3.90 5.91
C HIS A 92 16.76 5.21 6.27
N GLY A 93 16.07 6.34 6.17
CA GLY A 93 16.58 7.65 6.56
C GLY A 93 16.65 7.84 8.08
N LYS A 94 17.35 8.88 8.54
CA LYS A 94 17.44 9.25 9.96
C LYS A 94 16.97 10.69 10.19
N PRO A 95 15.69 11.02 9.93
CA PRO A 95 15.16 12.35 10.21
C PRO A 95 15.24 12.62 11.72
N SER A 96 15.98 13.66 12.10
CA SER A 96 16.26 13.97 13.51
C SER A 96 15.30 15.00 14.11
N LYS A 97 14.64 15.83 13.28
CA LYS A 97 13.69 16.87 13.69
C LYS A 97 12.64 17.12 12.61
N GLY A 98 11.55 17.80 12.97
CA GLY A 98 10.54 18.32 12.04
C GLY A 98 9.58 17.26 11.48
N TYR A 99 8.94 17.58 10.36
CA TYR A 99 7.84 16.80 9.81
C TYR A 99 8.24 15.37 9.43
N GLY A 100 9.44 15.18 8.85
CA GLY A 100 9.94 13.85 8.50
C GLY A 100 10.12 12.93 9.72
N GLN A 101 10.48 13.47 10.88
CA GLN A 101 10.59 12.68 12.11
C GLN A 101 9.20 12.27 12.62
N ILE A 102 8.22 13.16 12.53
CA ILE A 102 6.82 12.89 12.89
C ILE A 102 6.27 11.77 12.00
N LEU A 103 6.43 11.88 10.68
CA LEU A 103 6.03 10.85 9.72
C LEU A 103 6.75 9.53 9.97
N LYS A 104 8.06 9.55 10.26
CA LYS A 104 8.80 8.31 10.57
C LYS A 104 8.22 7.63 11.80
N ARG A 105 8.01 8.35 12.90
CA ARG A 105 7.41 7.78 14.12
C ARG A 105 6.00 7.23 13.85
N TYR A 106 5.20 7.98 13.09
CA TYR A 106 3.86 7.58 12.69
C TYR A 106 3.86 6.27 11.89
N HIS A 107 4.69 6.18 10.85
CA HIS A 107 4.78 5.02 9.99
C HIS A 107 5.38 3.79 10.69
N LEU A 108 6.39 3.98 11.54
CA LEU A 108 6.93 2.87 12.34
C LEU A 108 5.90 2.37 13.37
N ASN A 109 5.01 3.22 13.89
CA ASN A 109 3.90 2.76 14.74
C ASN A 109 2.92 1.90 13.94
N HIS A 110 2.66 2.21 12.67
CA HIS A 110 1.89 1.33 11.79
C HIS A 110 2.54 -0.05 11.69
N HIS A 111 3.85 -0.13 11.40
CA HIS A 111 4.54 -1.42 11.29
C HIS A 111 4.58 -2.23 12.58
N PHE A 112 4.87 -1.58 13.72
CA PHE A 112 5.30 -2.28 14.95
C PHE A 112 4.30 -2.19 16.11
N LYS A 113 3.29 -1.32 16.05
CA LYS A 113 2.30 -1.17 17.14
C LYS A 113 0.88 -1.47 16.69
N VAL A 114 0.41 -0.84 15.61
CA VAL A 114 -0.99 -0.88 15.18
C VAL A 114 -1.12 -0.93 13.65
N GLN A 115 -0.95 -2.12 13.07
CA GLN A 115 -0.95 -2.35 11.62
C GLN A 115 -2.29 -2.10 10.93
N ASN A 116 -3.40 -2.08 11.67
CA ASN A 116 -4.74 -1.82 11.14
C ASN A 116 -5.13 -0.33 11.19
N LYS A 117 -4.17 0.56 11.49
CA LYS A 117 -4.33 2.02 11.52
C LYS A 117 -3.09 2.69 10.94
N GLY A 118 -3.20 3.99 10.65
CA GLY A 118 -2.07 4.79 10.21
C GLY A 118 -1.59 4.45 8.80
N PHE A 119 -2.49 4.51 7.82
CA PHE A 119 -2.24 4.10 6.45
C PHE A 119 -1.49 5.16 5.62
N GLY A 120 -1.50 6.41 6.06
CA GLY A 120 -0.86 7.53 5.39
C GLY A 120 0.66 7.52 5.49
N ILE A 121 1.35 7.64 4.35
CA ILE A 121 2.82 7.70 4.31
C ILE A 121 3.34 9.13 4.16
N THR A 122 2.77 9.88 3.22
CA THR A 122 3.16 11.27 2.93
C THR A 122 2.48 12.27 3.84
N SER A 123 1.30 11.94 4.38
CA SER A 123 0.58 12.70 5.41
C SER A 123 -0.45 11.82 6.10
N SER A 124 -0.89 12.21 7.30
CA SER A 124 -1.98 11.54 8.03
C SER A 124 -3.37 12.12 7.77
N ILE A 125 -3.51 13.03 6.79
CA ILE A 125 -4.76 13.77 6.54
C ILE A 125 -5.93 12.81 6.30
N TRP A 126 -5.73 11.84 5.40
CA TRP A 126 -6.77 10.87 5.08
C TRP A 126 -7.10 9.94 6.25
N ASP A 127 -6.14 9.67 7.14
CA ASP A 127 -6.41 8.89 8.35
C ASP A 127 -7.30 9.62 9.35
N HIS A 128 -7.28 10.95 9.37
CA HIS A 128 -8.26 11.72 10.13
C HIS A 128 -9.63 11.72 9.44
N VAL A 129 -9.67 11.90 8.12
CA VAL A 129 -10.91 11.90 7.34
C VAL A 129 -11.66 10.58 7.46
N PHE A 130 -10.94 9.45 7.43
CA PHE A 130 -11.53 8.11 7.48
C PHE A 130 -11.50 7.46 8.88
N GLY A 131 -11.08 8.19 9.92
CA GLY A 131 -11.07 7.68 11.31
C GLY A 131 -10.05 6.57 11.59
N THR A 132 -9.02 6.44 10.77
CA THR A 132 -7.95 5.44 10.88
C THR A 132 -6.68 5.98 11.54
N PHE A 133 -6.71 7.22 12.05
CA PHE A 133 -5.60 7.78 12.81
C PHE A 133 -5.34 6.96 14.10
N PRO A 134 -4.08 6.55 14.36
CA PRO A 134 -3.76 5.79 15.57
C PRO A 134 -3.90 6.70 16.80
N ALA A 135 -4.73 6.28 17.76
CA ALA A 135 -4.80 6.97 19.04
C ALA A 135 -3.44 6.88 19.72
N THR A 136 -2.90 8.02 20.15
CA THR A 136 -1.71 8.04 21.01
C THR A 136 -2.05 7.23 22.26
N GLN A 137 -1.39 6.09 22.50
CA GLN A 137 -1.55 5.45 23.80
C GLN A 137 -1.00 6.42 24.84
N VAL A 138 -1.87 6.93 25.72
CA VAL A 138 -1.55 7.77 26.89
C VAL A 138 -0.68 7.01 27.92
N ARG A 139 -0.19 5.81 27.60
CA ARG A 139 0.54 4.91 28.51
C ARG A 139 2.03 5.23 28.69
N ASP A 140 2.59 6.18 27.94
CA ASP A 140 4.02 6.56 28.05
C ASP A 140 4.25 7.84 28.90
N ILE A 141 3.27 8.33 29.66
CA ILE A 141 3.42 9.49 30.58
C ILE A 141 3.47 9.07 32.07
N SER A 142 3.46 7.77 32.38
CA SER A 142 3.44 7.29 33.77
C SER A 142 4.47 6.19 34.09
N ARG A 143 5.69 6.28 33.53
CA ARG A 143 6.85 5.51 34.01
C ARG A 143 8.08 6.38 34.12
#